data_AF-A0A3C0G8D4-F1
#
_entry.id   AF-A0A3C0G8D4-F1
#
_cell.length_a   1.000
_cell.length_b   1.000
_cell.length_c   1.000
_cell.angle_alpha   90.00
_cell.angle_beta   90.00
_cell.angle_gamma   90.00
#
_symmetry.space_group_name_H-M   'P 1'
#
loop_
_entity.id
_entity.type
_entity.pdbx_description
1 polymer ?
#
loop_
_entity_poly.entity_id
_entity_poly.type
_entity_poly.pdbx_seq_one_letter_code
_entity_poly.pdbx_strand_id
1 'polypeptide(L)'
;MKQKLLQIQSELNAPKTQFNKFGNYYYRNHEDQCNALKPLLKQYNCTLIVSDEVKDIGGSLVCEATSALYCTDTNKLIGASKGYAGIDTTKKGMVMEMCFASASSFARKYSINGLFLCDDCRDADTTHTFDKKPITEQSPDETEEEDWI
;
A
#
# COMPACT_ATOMS: atom_id res chain seq x y z
N MET A 1 20.41 -2.55 -16.72
CA MET A 1 19.70 -1.73 -15.71
C MET A 1 18.29 -2.23 -15.46
N LYS A 2 17.40 -2.30 -16.48
CA LYS A 2 16.02 -2.82 -16.31
C LYS A 2 15.94 -4.28 -15.83
N GLN A 3 16.97 -5.09 -16.07
CA GLN A 3 17.04 -6.46 -15.56
C GLN A 3 16.97 -6.55 -14.03
N LYS A 4 17.54 -5.59 -13.28
CA LYS A 4 17.44 -5.57 -11.81
C LYS A 4 15.99 -5.34 -11.36
N LEU A 5 15.29 -4.40 -11.99
CA LEU A 5 13.87 -4.14 -11.72
C LEU A 5 13.00 -5.35 -12.08
N LEU A 6 13.24 -5.98 -13.23
CA LEU A 6 12.52 -7.20 -13.65
C LEU A 6 12.66 -8.31 -12.61
N GLN A 7 13.87 -8.53 -12.08
CA GLN A 7 14.11 -9.55 -11.06
C GLN A 7 13.39 -9.24 -9.76
N ILE A 8 13.48 -7.99 -9.27
CA ILE A 8 12.73 -7.57 -8.08
C ILE A 8 11.22 -7.74 -8.28
N GLN A 9 10.68 -7.31 -9.42
CA GLN A 9 9.25 -7.48 -9.75
C GLN A 9 8.82 -8.95 -9.81
N SER A 10 9.71 -9.84 -10.24
CA SER A 10 9.42 -11.27 -10.37
C SER A 10 9.48 -12.00 -9.02
N GLU A 11 10.35 -11.57 -8.11
CA GLU A 11 10.58 -12.20 -6.81
C GLU A 11 9.79 -11.57 -5.66
N LEU A 12 9.32 -10.33 -5.83
CA LEU A 12 8.61 -9.61 -4.77
C LEU A 12 7.31 -10.30 -4.39
N ASN A 13 7.28 -10.79 -3.15
CA ASN A 13 6.08 -11.28 -2.51
C ASN A 13 5.73 -10.42 -1.29
N ALA A 14 4.73 -9.56 -1.46
CA ALA A 14 4.18 -8.70 -0.39
C ALA A 14 2.68 -9.05 -0.20
N PRO A 15 2.37 -10.08 0.61
CA PRO A 15 0.99 -10.54 0.82
C PRO A 15 0.14 -9.49 1.56
N LYS A 16 -1.17 -9.55 1.35
CA LYS A 16 -2.15 -8.71 2.07
C LYS A 16 -2.42 -9.32 3.45
N THR A 17 -1.74 -8.84 4.48
CA THR A 17 -1.80 -9.37 5.86
C THR A 17 -2.61 -8.51 6.82
N GLN A 18 -2.86 -7.25 6.49
CA GLN A 18 -3.59 -6.31 7.32
C GLN A 18 -5.09 -6.43 7.06
N PHE A 19 -5.92 -6.43 8.10
CA PHE A 19 -7.38 -6.52 7.95
C PHE A 19 -8.06 -5.18 8.23
N ASN A 20 -8.84 -4.69 7.26
CA ASN A 20 -9.70 -3.53 7.43
C ASN A 20 -11.08 -3.98 7.90
N LYS A 21 -11.40 -3.73 9.17
CA LYS A 21 -12.71 -4.09 9.77
C LYS A 21 -13.89 -3.33 9.14
N PHE A 22 -13.69 -2.08 8.74
CA PHE A 22 -14.76 -1.25 8.18
C PHE A 22 -15.14 -1.67 6.77
N GLY A 23 -14.14 -1.95 5.92
CA GLY A 23 -14.36 -2.40 4.54
C GLY A 23 -14.46 -3.92 4.37
N ASN A 24 -14.21 -4.68 5.44
CA ASN A 24 -14.17 -6.14 5.44
C ASN A 24 -13.24 -6.73 4.36
N TYR A 25 -12.00 -6.24 4.28
CA TYR A 25 -11.02 -6.72 3.30
C TYR A 25 -9.60 -6.75 3.87
N TYR A 26 -8.78 -7.65 3.32
CA TYR A 26 -7.34 -7.68 3.56
C TYR A 26 -6.60 -6.72 2.64
N TYR A 27 -5.57 -6.07 3.17
CA TYR A 27 -4.69 -5.17 2.46
C TYR A 27 -3.25 -5.34 2.93
N ARG A 28 -2.33 -4.67 2.24
CA ARG A 28 -0.95 -4.44 2.67
C ARG A 28 -0.73 -2.95 2.78
N ASN A 29 -0.02 -2.50 3.80
CA ASN A 29 0.36 -1.11 3.95
C ASN A 29 1.75 -0.87 3.31
N HIS A 30 2.23 0.36 3.43
CA HIS A 30 3.55 0.75 2.91
C HIS A 30 4.69 0.00 3.64
N GLU A 31 4.54 -0.24 4.93
CA GLU A 31 5.53 -0.90 5.79
C GLU A 31 5.72 -2.37 5.41
N ASP A 32 4.64 -3.10 5.13
CA ASP A 32 4.64 -4.48 4.67
C ASP A 32 5.46 -4.60 3.37
N GLN A 33 5.23 -3.67 2.43
CA GLN A 33 5.95 -3.64 1.15
C GLN A 33 7.42 -3.29 1.33
N CYS A 34 7.73 -2.30 2.16
CA CYS A 34 9.11 -1.94 2.48
C CYS A 34 9.86 -3.14 3.10
N ASN A 35 9.22 -3.88 4.00
CA ASN A 35 9.82 -5.06 4.62
C ASN A 35 10.08 -6.18 3.60
N ALA A 36 9.15 -6.43 2.67
CA ALA A 36 9.33 -7.39 1.59
C ALA A 36 10.43 -6.97 0.58
N LEU A 37 10.59 -5.67 0.33
CA LEU A 37 11.58 -5.13 -0.61
C LEU A 37 13.01 -5.12 -0.07
N LYS A 38 13.22 -4.87 1.23
CA LYS A 38 14.56 -4.81 1.86
C LYS A 38 15.53 -5.93 1.44
N PRO A 39 15.17 -7.23 1.53
CA PRO A 39 16.09 -8.31 1.13
C PRO A 39 16.41 -8.27 -0.37
N LEU A 40 15.44 -7.97 -1.23
CA LEU A 40 15.62 -7.91 -2.69
C LEU A 40 16.48 -6.72 -3.11
N LEU A 41 16.29 -5.56 -2.48
CA LEU A 41 17.11 -4.37 -2.72
C LEU A 41 18.59 -4.66 -2.41
N LYS A 42 18.85 -5.37 -1.30
CA LYS A 42 20.21 -5.82 -0.95
C LYS A 42 20.76 -6.83 -1.96
N GLN A 43 19.96 -7.85 -2.32
CA GLN A 43 20.34 -8.90 -3.28
C GLN A 43 20.74 -8.33 -4.65
N TYR A 44 19.95 -7.38 -5.16
CA TYR A 44 20.17 -6.79 -6.49
C TYR A 44 20.98 -5.49 -6.46
N ASN A 45 21.53 -5.13 -5.31
CA ASN A 45 22.30 -3.89 -5.10
C ASN A 45 21.59 -2.64 -5.66
N CYS A 46 20.37 -2.44 -5.18
CA CYS A 46 19.53 -1.30 -5.52
C CYS A 46 19.18 -0.51 -4.27
N THR A 47 18.96 0.79 -4.46
CA THR A 47 18.45 1.69 -3.41
C THR A 47 17.09 2.21 -3.83
N LEU A 48 16.10 2.11 -2.94
CA LEU A 48 14.78 2.70 -3.13
C LEU A 48 14.69 3.98 -2.30
N ILE A 49 14.35 5.08 -2.97
CA ILE A 49 14.06 6.36 -2.32
C ILE A 49 12.57 6.62 -2.45
N VAL A 50 11.91 6.94 -1.34
CA VAL A 50 10.50 7.32 -1.29
C VAL A 50 10.39 8.69 -0.63
N SER A 51 9.73 9.62 -1.30
CA SER A 51 9.45 10.96 -0.81
C SER A 51 8.01 11.33 -1.14
N ASP A 52 7.42 12.22 -0.36
CA ASP A 52 6.09 12.74 -0.63
C ASP A 52 5.97 14.22 -0.30
N GLU A 53 4.99 14.86 -0.91
CA GLU A 53 4.66 16.27 -0.72
C GLU A 53 3.14 16.46 -0.76
N VAL A 54 2.67 17.53 -0.13
CA VAL A 54 1.25 17.92 -0.19
C VAL A 54 1.08 18.99 -1.27
N LYS A 55 0.10 18.80 -2.14
CA LYS A 55 -0.27 19.72 -3.23
C LYS A 55 -1.71 20.15 -3.09
N ASP A 56 -1.98 21.38 -3.48
CA ASP A 56 -3.34 21.83 -3.78
C ASP A 56 -3.59 21.64 -5.28
N ILE A 57 -4.60 20.83 -5.61
CA ILE A 57 -5.03 20.58 -6.98
C ILE A 57 -6.51 20.98 -7.08
N GLY A 58 -6.75 22.19 -7.56
CA GLY A 58 -8.11 22.70 -7.77
C GLY A 58 -8.94 22.82 -6.47
N GLY A 59 -8.29 23.19 -5.36
CA GLY A 59 -8.93 23.30 -4.05
C GLY A 59 -9.01 21.98 -3.27
N SER A 60 -8.47 20.89 -3.82
CA SER A 60 -8.34 19.61 -3.12
C SER A 60 -6.90 19.42 -2.66
N LEU A 61 -6.71 19.17 -1.37
CA LEU A 61 -5.41 18.76 -0.86
C LEU A 61 -5.12 17.31 -1.25
N VAL A 62 -3.98 17.08 -1.87
CA VAL A 62 -3.54 15.76 -2.35
C VAL A 62 -2.11 15.53 -1.88
N CYS A 63 -1.85 14.38 -1.28
CA CYS A 63 -0.49 13.90 -1.06
C CYS A 63 -0.01 13.19 -2.34
N GLU A 64 1.08 13.67 -2.93
CA GLU A 64 1.80 13.02 -4.03
C GLU A 64 3.07 12.38 -3.49
N ALA A 65 3.21 11.07 -3.66
CA ALA A 65 4.43 10.34 -3.35
C ALA A 65 5.17 9.93 -4.62
N THR A 66 6.50 9.95 -4.57
CA THR A 66 7.39 9.43 -5.61
C THR A 66 8.25 8.33 -5.03
N SER A 67 8.25 7.16 -5.67
CA SER A 67 9.18 6.07 -5.42
C SER A 67 10.16 5.97 -6.59
N ALA A 68 11.46 5.97 -6.30
CA ALA A 68 12.52 5.93 -7.30
C ALA A 68 13.56 4.86 -6.94
N LEU A 69 13.78 3.93 -7.86
CA LEU A 69 14.75 2.84 -7.73
C LEU A 69 16.05 3.20 -8.45
N TYR A 70 17.16 3.13 -7.74
CA TYR A 70 18.50 3.42 -8.25
C TYR A 70 19.39 2.18 -8.18
N CYS A 71 20.32 2.07 -9.13
CA CYS A 71 21.45 1.15 -9.02
C CYS A 71 22.48 1.73 -8.06
N THR A 72 22.74 1.06 -6.93
CA THR A 72 23.59 1.61 -5.85
C THR A 72 25.02 1.89 -6.34
N ASP A 73 25.60 1.03 -7.19
CA ASP A 73 26.98 1.22 -7.66
C ASP A 73 27.19 2.44 -8.55
N THR A 74 26.15 2.82 -9.30
CA THR A 74 26.28 3.80 -10.39
C THR A 74 25.45 5.06 -10.19
N ASN A 75 24.63 5.09 -9.13
CA ASN A 75 23.62 6.12 -8.88
C ASN A 75 22.65 6.37 -10.06
N LYS A 76 22.56 5.43 -11.01
CA LYS A 76 21.66 5.55 -12.17
C LYS A 76 20.24 5.18 -11.79
N LEU A 77 19.28 6.02 -12.17
CA LEU A 77 17.85 5.75 -12.04
C LEU A 77 17.46 4.56 -12.92
N ILE A 78 16.82 3.56 -12.34
CA ILE A 78 16.31 2.36 -13.02
C ILE A 78 14.83 2.55 -13.38
N GLY A 79 14.05 3.11 -12.46
CA GLY A 79 12.62 3.35 -12.64
C GLY A 79 12.06 4.21 -11.52
N ALA A 80 10.94 4.89 -11.82
CA ALA A 80 10.21 5.68 -10.85
C ALA A 80 8.71 5.58 -11.10
N SER A 81 7.92 5.76 -10.05
CA SER A 81 6.47 5.80 -10.10
C SER A 81 5.95 6.82 -9.10
N LYS A 82 4.75 7.34 -9.38
CA LYS A 82 4.04 8.27 -8.50
C LYS A 82 2.76 7.64 -7.98
N GLY A 83 2.40 8.00 -6.76
CA GLY A 83 1.14 7.63 -6.12
C GLY A 83 0.48 8.86 -5.53
N TYR A 84 -0.84 8.82 -5.41
CA TYR A 84 -1.64 9.97 -4.98
C TYR A 84 -2.68 9.52 -3.95
N ALA A 85 -2.94 10.38 -2.97
CA ALA A 85 -4.02 10.20 -2.02
C ALA A 85 -4.64 11.55 -1.65
N GLY A 86 -5.96 11.65 -1.69
CA GLY A 86 -6.67 12.85 -1.23
C GLY A 86 -6.58 13.02 0.29
N ILE A 87 -6.47 14.27 0.73
CA ILE A 87 -6.51 14.67 2.14
C ILE A 87 -7.86 15.34 2.39
N ASP A 88 -8.75 14.64 3.07
CA ASP A 88 -10.04 15.20 3.51
C ASP A 88 -9.96 15.64 4.97
N THR A 89 -9.79 16.95 5.19
CA THR A 89 -9.75 17.55 6.52
C THR A 89 -11.13 17.76 7.15
N THR A 90 -12.21 17.49 6.40
CA THR A 90 -13.60 17.67 6.86
C THR A 90 -14.22 16.38 7.39
N LYS A 91 -13.51 15.26 7.25
CA LYS A 91 -13.96 13.94 7.65
C LYS A 91 -14.25 13.87 9.16
N LYS A 92 -15.53 13.72 9.51
CA LYS A 92 -15.98 13.65 10.91
C LYS A 92 -15.30 12.50 11.65
N GLY A 93 -14.79 12.79 12.85
CA GLY A 93 -14.17 11.80 13.74
C GLY A 93 -12.69 11.54 13.48
N MET A 94 -12.05 12.26 12.55
CA MET A 94 -10.61 12.15 12.28
C MET A 94 -9.93 13.49 12.57
N VAL A 95 -8.89 13.48 13.40
CA VAL A 95 -8.06 14.68 13.62
C VAL A 95 -7.19 14.95 12.39
N MET A 96 -6.87 16.23 12.15
CA MET A 96 -6.17 16.66 10.94
C MET A 96 -4.85 15.90 10.73
N GLU A 97 -4.07 15.71 11.78
CA GLU A 97 -2.79 14.98 11.76
C GLU A 97 -2.97 13.55 11.23
N MET A 98 -4.06 12.89 11.61
CA MET A 98 -4.36 11.55 11.12
C MET A 98 -4.72 11.57 9.63
N CYS A 99 -5.45 12.59 9.15
CA CYS A 99 -5.79 12.71 7.73
C CYS A 99 -4.54 12.81 6.86
N PHE A 100 -3.58 13.65 7.26
CA PHE A 100 -2.30 13.81 6.56
C PHE A 100 -1.44 12.54 6.65
N ALA A 101 -1.33 11.94 7.83
CA ALA A 101 -0.56 10.70 8.02
C ALA A 101 -1.12 9.55 7.17
N SER A 102 -2.45 9.41 7.13
CA SER A 102 -3.11 8.39 6.33
C SER A 102 -2.88 8.63 4.84
N ALA A 103 -3.07 9.86 4.36
CA ALA A 103 -2.83 10.20 2.96
C ALA A 103 -1.38 9.94 2.53
N SER A 104 -0.40 10.29 3.36
CA SER A 104 1.02 9.99 3.13
C SER A 104 1.26 8.49 2.97
N SER A 105 0.75 7.67 3.90
CA SER A 105 0.87 6.21 3.82
C SER A 105 0.24 5.63 2.54
N PHE A 106 -0.97 6.09 2.18
CA PHE A 106 -1.64 5.66 0.95
C PHE A 106 -0.87 6.07 -0.32
N ALA A 107 -0.42 7.32 -0.42
CA ALA A 107 0.32 7.80 -1.57
C ALA A 107 1.61 7.00 -1.78
N ARG A 108 2.39 6.78 -0.71
CA ARG A 108 3.63 5.98 -0.74
C ARG A 108 3.40 4.52 -1.07
N LYS A 109 2.30 3.94 -0.59
CA LYS A 109 1.87 2.59 -0.97
C LYS A 109 1.59 2.51 -2.48
N TYR A 110 0.81 3.43 -3.03
CA TYR A 110 0.47 3.40 -4.46
C TYR A 110 1.66 3.73 -5.38
N SER A 111 2.61 4.55 -4.93
CA SER A 111 3.84 4.79 -5.69
C SER A 111 4.70 3.51 -5.79
N ILE A 112 4.81 2.74 -4.70
CA ILE A 112 5.47 1.43 -4.70
C ILE A 112 4.71 0.43 -5.56
N ASN A 113 3.38 0.38 -5.47
CA ASN A 113 2.56 -0.51 -6.30
C ASN A 113 2.85 -0.33 -7.79
N GLY A 114 2.83 0.92 -8.26
CA GLY A 114 3.10 1.21 -9.67
C GLY A 114 4.53 0.87 -10.10
N LEU A 115 5.52 1.06 -9.21
CA LEU A 115 6.92 0.76 -9.52
C LEU A 115 7.20 -0.75 -9.58
N PHE A 116 6.63 -1.52 -8.65
CA PHE A 116 6.94 -2.95 -8.49
C PHE A 116 5.82 -3.89 -8.93
N LEU A 117 4.80 -3.36 -9.62
CA LEU A 117 3.65 -4.12 -10.12
C LEU A 117 2.90 -4.87 -9.01
N CYS A 118 2.83 -4.27 -7.82
CA CYS A 118 2.06 -4.87 -6.73
C CYS A 118 0.56 -4.64 -7.00
N ASP A 119 -0.13 -5.73 -7.35
CA ASP A 119 -1.55 -5.68 -7.67
C ASP A 119 -2.42 -5.55 -6.41
N ASP A 120 -3.05 -4.39 -6.26
CA ASP A 120 -3.97 -4.11 -5.16
C ASP A 120 -5.41 -4.49 -5.48
N CYS A 121 -5.75 -4.81 -6.73
CA CYS A 121 -7.12 -5.08 -7.16
C CYS A 121 -7.60 -6.46 -6.69
N ARG A 122 -8.66 -6.47 -5.87
CA ARG A 122 -9.88 -7.15 -6.33
C ARG A 122 -10.65 -6.06 -7.07
N ASP A 123 -10.99 -6.26 -8.33
CA ASP A 123 -11.81 -5.32 -9.10
C ASP A 123 -13.02 -4.87 -8.27
N ALA A 124 -13.26 -3.57 -8.13
CA ALA A 124 -14.50 -3.08 -7.53
C ALA A 124 -15.74 -3.54 -8.33
N ASP A 125 -15.56 -3.88 -9.61
CA ASP A 125 -16.57 -4.50 -10.47
C ASP A 125 -16.90 -5.95 -10.09
N THR A 126 -16.10 -6.62 -9.25
CA THR A 126 -16.45 -7.97 -8.74
C THR A 126 -17.55 -7.97 -7.67
N THR A 127 -18.07 -6.79 -7.29
CA THR A 127 -19.17 -6.67 -6.31
C THR A 127 -20.50 -6.17 -6.87
N HIS A 128 -20.68 -6.11 -8.19
CA HIS A 128 -22.04 -6.00 -8.78
C HIS A 128 -22.63 -7.38 -9.10
N THR A 129 -22.65 -8.30 -8.13
CA THR A 129 -23.69 -9.33 -8.13
C THR A 129 -24.93 -8.73 -7.49
N PHE A 130 -25.83 -8.20 -8.33
CA PHE A 130 -27.25 -8.21 -7.96
C PHE A 130 -27.60 -9.68 -7.66
N ASP A 131 -28.02 -9.93 -6.43
CA ASP A 131 -28.44 -11.23 -5.90
C ASP A 131 -27.37 -12.34 -5.86
N LYS A 132 -26.63 -12.41 -4.76
CA LYS A 132 -26.23 -13.70 -4.15
C LYS A 132 -25.88 -13.52 -2.67
N LYS A 133 -26.59 -14.26 -1.81
CA LYS A 133 -26.44 -14.28 -0.35
C LYS A 133 -24.97 -14.57 0.04
N PRO A 134 -24.46 -13.96 1.12
CA PRO A 134 -23.08 -14.17 1.55
C PRO A 134 -22.86 -15.61 2.04
N ILE A 135 -21.77 -16.22 1.59
CA ILE A 135 -21.19 -17.44 2.18
C ILE A 135 -20.36 -16.98 3.37
N THR A 136 -20.75 -17.43 4.56
CA THR A 136 -20.02 -17.21 5.81
C THR A 136 -18.76 -18.09 5.82
N GLU A 137 -17.59 -17.52 5.54
CA GLU A 137 -16.33 -18.10 6.00
C GLU A 137 -16.14 -17.71 7.47
N GLN A 138 -16.09 -18.72 8.34
CA GLN A 138 -15.95 -18.56 9.78
C GLN A 138 -14.60 -17.93 10.13
N SER A 139 -14.64 -16.83 10.89
CA SER A 139 -13.47 -16.27 11.58
C SER A 139 -12.90 -17.29 12.59
N PRO A 140 -11.59 -17.28 12.90
CA PRO A 140 -11.03 -18.14 13.94
C PRO A 140 -11.52 -17.70 15.33
N ASP A 141 -12.01 -18.69 16.08
CA ASP A 141 -12.41 -18.73 17.50
C ASP A 141 -12.16 -17.46 18.34
N GLU A 142 -13.26 -16.89 18.84
CA GLU A 142 -13.29 -16.22 20.13
C GLU A 142 -13.22 -17.32 21.20
N THR A 143 -12.07 -17.46 21.87
CA THR A 143 -11.97 -18.28 23.09
C THR A 143 -12.97 -17.76 24.12
N GLU A 144 -13.94 -18.60 24.47
CA GLU A 144 -14.88 -18.39 25.57
C GLU A 144 -14.09 -18.11 26.86
N GLU A 145 -14.26 -16.91 27.42
CA GLU A 145 -13.88 -16.64 28.81
C GLU A 145 -14.86 -17.41 29.72
N GLU A 146 -14.36 -18.46 30.38
CA GLU A 146 -15.07 -19.14 31.46
C GLU A 146 -15.28 -18.17 32.63
N ASP A 147 -16.55 -17.83 32.87
CA ASP A 147 -17.01 -17.16 34.08
C ASP A 147 -16.66 -17.99 35.33
N TRP A 148 -15.84 -17.43 36.20
CA TRP A 148 -15.61 -17.95 37.55
C TRP A 148 -16.65 -17.34 38.51
N ILE A 149 -17.53 -18.19 39.06
CA ILE A 149 -18.17 -18.00 40.37
C ILE A 149 -18.00 -19.29 41.17
#